data_AF-A0A6M8HTP7-F1
#
_entry.id   AF-A0A6M8HTP7-F1
#
_cell.length_a   1.000
_cell.length_b   1.000
_cell.length_c   1.000
_cell.angle_alpha   90.00
_cell.angle_beta   90.00
_cell.angle_gamma   90.00
#
_symmetry.space_group_name_H-M   'P 1'
#
loop_
_entity.id
_entity.type
_entity.pdbx_description
1 polymer ?
#
loop_
_entity_poly.entity_id
_entity_poly.type
_entity_poly.pdbx_seq_one_letter_code
_entity_poly.pdbx_strand_id
1 'polypeptide(L)'
;MASLFDLGLIPSDNAPPDAILMARVERFIDLRPHVMAMAPETATAWLRCGERMLDGMPFPVAAYLFHREIGSGQREAQNAVALAITGTALAPSWAEAGTIARQARVVANLRLQKQETARARRKRIRQVDKVMRRLGRRWPAVFTDPVPLAIGVTVQIRAGMGKGVTTTAIRRAVQRWVTSVGYLSALAGGEERRNLDGSPAGAPSQERRQRAQTQLGTMCAQVTA
;
A
#
# COMPACT_ATOMS: atom_id res chain seq x y z
N MET A 1 -10.19 -48.07 17.50
CA MET A 1 -10.75 -47.34 16.35
C MET A 1 -9.65 -46.39 15.88
N ALA A 2 -9.12 -46.58 14.67
CA ALA A 2 -8.11 -45.69 14.12
C ALA A 2 -8.72 -44.29 13.89
N SER A 3 -7.99 -43.25 14.30
CA SER A 3 -8.42 -41.87 14.08
C SER A 3 -8.38 -41.53 12.58
N LEU A 4 -9.21 -40.59 12.12
CA LEU A 4 -9.13 -40.08 10.75
C LEU A 4 -7.75 -39.45 10.42
N PHE A 5 -6.97 -39.09 11.45
CA PHE A 5 -5.55 -38.71 11.33
C PHE A 5 -4.65 -39.89 10.95
N ASP A 6 -4.89 -41.08 11.53
CA ASP A 6 -4.10 -42.30 11.27
C ASP A 6 -4.32 -42.84 9.85
N LEU A 7 -5.42 -42.42 9.20
CA LEU A 7 -5.76 -42.77 7.81
C LEU A 7 -5.26 -41.74 6.78
N GLY A 8 -4.58 -40.66 7.20
CA GLY A 8 -4.04 -39.65 6.29
C GLY A 8 -5.09 -38.80 5.55
N LEU A 9 -6.35 -38.81 6.01
CA LEU A 9 -7.48 -38.17 5.32
C LEU A 9 -7.68 -36.68 5.68
N ILE A 10 -6.96 -36.19 6.70
CA ILE A 10 -6.96 -34.78 7.15
C ILE A 10 -5.50 -34.34 7.36
N PRO A 11 -5.04 -33.23 6.74
CA PRO A 11 -3.71 -32.71 6.98
C PRO A 11 -3.57 -32.21 8.42
N SER A 12 -2.40 -32.44 9.02
CA SER A 12 -2.04 -31.94 10.36
C SER A 12 -2.20 -30.42 10.46
N ASP A 13 -2.69 -29.92 11.59
CA ASP A 13 -2.87 -28.47 11.87
C ASP A 13 -1.58 -27.64 11.74
N ASN A 14 -0.41 -28.30 11.65
CA ASN A 14 0.91 -27.67 11.44
C ASN A 14 1.41 -27.70 9.99
N ALA A 15 0.60 -28.12 9.01
CA ALA A 15 1.02 -28.11 7.61
C ALA A 15 1.19 -26.66 7.10
N PRO A 16 2.22 -26.38 6.27
CA PRO A 16 2.39 -25.05 5.69
C PRO A 16 1.14 -24.67 4.88
N PRO A 17 0.73 -23.39 4.88
CA PRO A 17 -0.51 -22.94 4.22
C PRO A 17 -0.65 -23.41 2.77
N ASP A 18 0.49 -23.53 2.07
CA ASP A 18 0.56 -23.97 0.68
C ASP A 18 0.24 -25.46 0.51
N ALA A 19 0.60 -26.32 1.47
CA ALA A 19 0.28 -27.75 1.43
C ALA A 19 -1.21 -28.02 1.65
N ILE A 20 -1.87 -27.23 2.51
CA ILE A 20 -3.32 -27.30 2.73
C ILE A 20 -4.07 -26.80 1.50
N LEU A 21 -3.57 -25.75 0.85
CA LEU A 21 -4.14 -25.24 -0.40
C LEU A 21 -4.03 -26.28 -1.53
N MET A 22 -2.86 -26.92 -1.69
CA MET A 22 -2.65 -27.93 -2.73
C MET A 22 -3.48 -29.19 -2.50
N ALA A 23 -3.57 -29.69 -1.27
CA ALA A 23 -4.44 -30.82 -0.95
C ALA A 23 -5.93 -30.53 -1.25
N ARG A 24 -6.37 -29.27 -1.08
CA ARG A 24 -7.72 -28.83 -1.45
C ARG A 24 -7.90 -28.72 -2.97
N VAL A 25 -6.88 -28.29 -3.70
CA VAL A 25 -6.89 -28.23 -5.18
C VAL A 25 -6.92 -29.63 -5.79
N GLU A 26 -6.14 -30.57 -5.27
CA GLU A 26 -6.15 -31.97 -5.71
C GLU A 26 -7.53 -32.61 -5.49
N ARG A 27 -8.09 -32.45 -4.28
CA ARG A 27 -9.41 -32.97 -3.95
C ARG A 27 -10.52 -32.31 -4.77
N PHE A 28 -10.36 -31.03 -5.13
CA PHE A 28 -11.23 -30.38 -6.09
C PHE A 28 -11.13 -31.09 -7.45
N ILE A 29 -9.93 -31.24 -8.01
CA ILE A 29 -9.72 -31.93 -9.30
C ILE A 29 -10.35 -33.34 -9.31
N ASP A 30 -10.24 -34.10 -8.22
CA ASP A 30 -10.80 -35.45 -8.11
C ASP A 30 -12.33 -35.51 -8.17
N LEU A 31 -13.04 -34.43 -7.83
CA LEU A 31 -14.51 -34.36 -7.93
C LEU A 31 -15.00 -34.08 -9.34
N ARG A 32 -14.11 -33.66 -10.25
CA ARG A 32 -14.47 -33.28 -11.61
C ARG A 32 -15.37 -34.31 -12.31
N PRO A 33 -15.10 -35.64 -12.27
CA PRO A 33 -15.94 -36.61 -12.98
C PRO A 33 -17.37 -36.65 -12.45
N HIS A 34 -17.56 -36.46 -11.14
CA HIS A 34 -18.89 -36.48 -10.52
C HIS A 34 -19.66 -35.20 -10.81
N VAL A 35 -18.99 -34.04 -10.81
CA VAL A 35 -19.64 -32.76 -11.10
C VAL A 35 -19.95 -32.62 -12.59
N MET A 36 -19.11 -33.18 -13.48
CA MET A 36 -19.37 -33.20 -14.93
C MET A 36 -20.53 -34.13 -15.32
N ALA A 37 -20.92 -35.07 -14.44
CA ALA A 37 -22.12 -35.89 -14.62
C ALA A 37 -23.41 -35.20 -14.16
N MET A 38 -23.31 -34.00 -13.56
CA MET A 38 -24.47 -33.19 -13.14
C MET A 38 -24.98 -32.31 -14.29
N ALA A 39 -25.98 -31.48 -13.99
CA ALA A 39 -26.49 -30.51 -14.95
C ALA A 39 -25.36 -29.62 -15.53
N PRO A 40 -25.40 -29.25 -16.83
CA PRO A 40 -24.35 -28.48 -17.49
C PRO A 40 -24.02 -27.15 -16.81
N GLU A 41 -25.03 -26.53 -16.19
CA GLU A 41 -24.90 -25.27 -15.44
C GLU A 41 -24.01 -25.45 -14.19
N THR A 42 -24.16 -26.57 -13.48
CA THR A 42 -23.37 -26.93 -12.30
C THR A 42 -21.91 -27.21 -12.67
N ALA A 43 -21.68 -27.93 -13.77
CA ALA A 43 -20.34 -28.19 -14.31
C ALA A 43 -19.62 -26.89 -14.70
N THR A 44 -20.34 -25.96 -15.33
CA THR A 44 -19.78 -24.68 -15.77
C THR A 44 -19.45 -23.77 -14.58
N ALA A 45 -20.33 -23.69 -13.58
CA ALA A 45 -20.06 -22.95 -12.35
C ALA A 45 -18.85 -23.53 -11.60
N TRP A 46 -18.69 -24.85 -11.64
CA TRP A 46 -17.60 -25.54 -10.95
C TRP A 46 -16.24 -25.22 -11.58
N LEU A 47 -16.14 -25.24 -12.91
CA LEU A 47 -14.91 -24.84 -13.62
C LEU A 47 -14.52 -23.39 -13.30
N ARG A 48 -15.48 -22.46 -13.32
CA ARG A 48 -15.24 -21.04 -12.96
C ARG A 48 -14.80 -20.86 -11.50
N CYS A 49 -15.28 -21.72 -10.60
CA CYS A 49 -14.87 -21.73 -9.20
C CYS A 49 -13.40 -22.17 -9.05
N GLY A 50 -13.01 -23.23 -9.75
CA GLY A 50 -11.63 -23.72 -9.78
C GLY A 50 -10.64 -22.69 -10.32
N GLU A 51 -10.96 -22.02 -11.43
CA GLU A 51 -10.14 -20.94 -12.00
C GLU A 51 -9.90 -19.80 -10.99
N ARG A 52 -10.94 -19.37 -10.28
CA ARG A 52 -10.82 -18.31 -9.27
C ARG A 52 -9.96 -18.72 -8.07
N MET A 53 -10.00 -20.00 -7.68
CA MET A 53 -9.12 -20.51 -6.62
C MET A 53 -7.65 -20.51 -7.05
N LEU A 54 -7.38 -20.88 -8.30
CA LEU A 54 -6.03 -20.83 -8.89
C LEU A 54 -5.49 -19.39 -9.00
N ASP A 55 -6.37 -18.39 -9.17
CA ASP A 55 -6.03 -16.95 -9.14
C ASP A 55 -5.78 -16.39 -7.72
N GLY A 56 -5.72 -17.25 -6.70
CA GLY A 56 -5.44 -16.85 -5.32
C GLY A 56 -6.64 -16.27 -4.57
N MET A 57 -7.87 -16.50 -5.05
CA MET A 57 -9.08 -16.15 -4.30
C MET A 57 -9.18 -17.02 -3.03
N PRO A 58 -9.50 -16.44 -1.86
CA PRO A 58 -9.67 -17.24 -0.66
C PRO A 58 -10.81 -18.24 -0.86
N PHE A 59 -10.51 -19.49 -0.54
CA PHE A 59 -11.36 -20.64 -0.79
C PHE A 59 -12.87 -20.46 -0.39
N PRO A 60 -13.21 -19.91 0.81
CA PRO A 60 -14.61 -19.71 1.20
C PRO A 60 -15.38 -18.72 0.28
N VAL A 61 -14.65 -17.81 -0.37
CA VAL A 61 -15.20 -16.82 -1.29
C VAL A 61 -15.54 -17.46 -2.63
N ALA A 62 -14.67 -18.33 -3.14
CA ALA A 62 -14.91 -19.08 -4.36
C ALA A 62 -16.11 -20.04 -4.19
N ALA A 63 -16.17 -20.76 -3.07
CA ALA A 63 -17.30 -21.62 -2.72
C ALA A 63 -18.62 -20.84 -2.59
N TYR A 64 -18.62 -19.67 -1.95
CA TYR A 64 -19.80 -18.80 -1.85
C TYR A 64 -20.28 -18.29 -3.22
N LEU A 65 -19.36 -17.90 -4.11
CA LEU A 65 -19.70 -17.46 -5.45
C LEU A 65 -20.27 -18.60 -6.30
N PHE A 66 -19.70 -19.81 -6.18
CA PHE A 66 -20.25 -21.02 -6.79
C PHE A 66 -21.69 -21.27 -6.35
N HIS A 67 -21.96 -21.25 -5.03
CA HIS A 67 -23.30 -21.42 -4.46
C HIS A 67 -24.31 -20.38 -4.98
N ARG A 68 -23.90 -19.11 -5.10
CA ARG A 68 -24.74 -18.03 -5.64
C ARG A 68 -25.11 -18.26 -7.12
N GLU A 69 -24.25 -18.95 -7.86
CA GLU A 69 -24.36 -19.14 -9.31
C GLU A 69 -25.24 -20.34 -9.68
N ILE A 70 -25.25 -21.39 -8.86
CA ILE A 70 -26.07 -22.61 -9.05
C ILE A 70 -27.48 -22.54 -8.44
N GLY A 71 -27.78 -21.49 -7.64
CA GLY A 71 -29.08 -21.32 -6.99
C GLY A 71 -29.32 -22.25 -5.78
N SER A 72 -30.31 -21.92 -4.95
CA SER A 72 -30.59 -22.58 -3.66
C SER A 72 -31.22 -23.98 -3.78
N GLY A 73 -31.65 -24.40 -4.98
CA GLY A 73 -32.37 -25.65 -5.22
C GLY A 73 -31.51 -26.92 -5.30
N GLN A 74 -30.18 -26.81 -5.38
CA GLN A 74 -29.28 -27.95 -5.58
C GLN A 74 -28.53 -28.35 -4.30
N ARG A 75 -29.26 -28.72 -3.24
CA ARG A 75 -28.69 -29.10 -1.92
C ARG A 75 -27.67 -30.25 -1.98
N GLU A 76 -27.89 -31.23 -2.85
CA GLU A 76 -26.96 -32.37 -3.00
C GLU A 76 -25.62 -31.94 -3.62
N ALA A 77 -25.66 -31.11 -4.67
CA ALA A 77 -24.46 -30.52 -5.26
C ALA A 77 -23.71 -29.65 -4.23
N GLN A 78 -24.46 -28.88 -3.42
CA GLN A 78 -23.91 -28.01 -2.38
C GLN A 78 -23.26 -28.82 -1.25
N ASN A 79 -23.87 -29.92 -0.83
CA ASN A 79 -23.34 -30.80 0.22
C ASN A 79 -22.13 -31.59 -0.27
N ALA A 80 -22.15 -32.11 -1.50
CA ALA A 80 -21.01 -32.80 -2.10
C ALA A 80 -19.80 -31.87 -2.24
N VAL A 81 -20.05 -30.63 -2.68
CA VAL A 81 -19.03 -29.58 -2.78
C VAL A 81 -18.52 -29.23 -1.39
N ALA A 82 -19.38 -28.95 -0.40
CA ALA A 82 -18.94 -28.64 0.97
C ALA A 82 -18.11 -29.76 1.61
N LEU A 83 -18.57 -31.02 1.53
CA LEU A 83 -17.91 -32.18 2.14
C LEU A 83 -16.51 -32.40 1.57
N ALA A 84 -16.37 -32.29 0.25
CA ALA A 84 -15.11 -32.50 -0.44
C ALA A 84 -14.11 -31.34 -0.25
N ILE A 85 -14.57 -30.22 0.30
CA ILE A 85 -13.82 -28.98 0.41
C ILE A 85 -13.30 -28.73 1.83
N THR A 86 -14.12 -28.97 2.85
CA THR A 86 -13.74 -28.74 4.24
C THR A 86 -13.17 -29.99 4.89
N GLY A 87 -13.42 -31.18 4.32
CA GLY A 87 -13.06 -32.46 4.97
C GLY A 87 -13.80 -32.72 6.28
N THR A 88 -14.67 -31.79 6.70
CA THR A 88 -15.49 -31.83 7.91
C THR A 88 -16.87 -31.25 7.62
N ALA A 89 -17.91 -31.73 8.30
CA ALA A 89 -19.29 -31.27 8.12
C ALA A 89 -19.55 -29.84 8.65
N LEU A 90 -18.56 -29.19 9.25
CA LEU A 90 -18.63 -27.82 9.78
C LEU A 90 -18.02 -26.83 8.79
N ALA A 91 -18.58 -26.78 7.58
CA ALA A 91 -18.37 -25.63 6.72
C ALA A 91 -18.99 -24.40 7.40
N PRO A 92 -18.36 -23.20 7.32
CA PRO A 92 -19.02 -21.98 7.74
C PRO A 92 -20.35 -21.89 7.01
N SER A 93 -21.40 -21.47 7.72
CA SER A 93 -22.71 -21.30 7.09
C SER A 93 -22.58 -20.40 5.86
N TRP A 94 -23.42 -20.57 4.83
CA TRP A 94 -23.34 -19.73 3.63
C TRP A 94 -23.41 -18.23 3.95
N ALA A 95 -24.03 -17.85 5.07
CA ALA A 95 -24.03 -16.50 5.63
C ALA A 95 -22.66 -16.06 6.17
N GLU A 96 -21.95 -16.93 6.88
CA GLU A 96 -20.56 -16.71 7.31
C GLU A 96 -19.60 -16.62 6.12
N ALA A 97 -19.73 -17.53 5.14
CA ALA A 97 -18.92 -17.51 3.93
C ALA A 97 -19.09 -16.18 3.15
N GLY A 98 -20.33 -15.69 3.02
CA GLY A 98 -20.61 -14.38 2.43
C GLY A 98 -20.04 -13.21 3.26
N THR A 99 -19.94 -13.35 4.58
CA THR A 99 -19.32 -12.35 5.46
C THR A 99 -17.80 -12.33 5.32
N ILE A 100 -17.17 -13.51 5.30
CA ILE A 100 -15.73 -13.67 5.03
C ILE A 100 -15.38 -13.07 3.65
N ALA A 101 -16.20 -13.33 2.63
CA ALA A 101 -16.02 -12.74 1.30
C ALA A 101 -16.06 -11.22 1.29
N ARG A 102 -17.04 -10.63 2.00
CA ARG A 102 -17.14 -9.16 2.15
C ARG A 102 -15.93 -8.60 2.88
N GLN A 103 -15.50 -9.22 3.97
CA GLN A 103 -14.33 -8.80 4.74
C GLN A 103 -13.03 -8.88 3.91
N ALA A 104 -12.83 -9.98 3.19
CA ALA A 104 -11.67 -10.16 2.30
C ALA A 104 -11.62 -9.07 1.22
N ARG A 105 -12.77 -8.71 0.62
CA ARG A 105 -12.86 -7.61 -0.36
C ARG A 105 -12.47 -6.27 0.25
N VAL A 106 -12.95 -5.97 1.47
CA VAL A 106 -12.58 -4.74 2.18
C VAL A 106 -11.07 -4.67 2.42
N VAL A 107 -10.46 -5.76 2.91
CA VAL A 107 -9.01 -5.82 3.14
C VAL A 107 -8.22 -5.66 1.83
N ALA A 108 -8.65 -6.31 0.75
CA ALA A 108 -8.02 -6.15 -0.57
C ALA A 108 -8.07 -4.71 -1.07
N ASN A 109 -9.24 -4.05 -0.97
CA ASN A 109 -9.40 -2.64 -1.34
C ASN A 109 -8.49 -1.72 -0.51
N LEU A 110 -8.41 -1.94 0.81
CA LEU A 110 -7.53 -1.16 1.68
C LEU A 110 -6.05 -1.33 1.31
N ARG A 111 -5.63 -2.55 0.93
CA ARG A 111 -4.26 -2.81 0.45
C ARG A 111 -3.97 -2.06 -0.84
N LEU A 112 -4.89 -2.09 -1.81
CA LEU A 112 -4.75 -1.35 -3.07
C LEU A 112 -4.64 0.15 -2.81
N GLN A 113 -5.51 0.72 -1.97
CA GLN A 113 -5.44 2.13 -1.59
C GLN A 113 -4.11 2.50 -0.92
N LYS A 114 -3.59 1.65 0.00
CA LYS A 114 -2.27 1.83 0.61
C LYS A 114 -1.14 1.79 -0.43
N GLN A 115 -1.21 0.89 -1.41
CA GLN A 115 -0.22 0.80 -2.48
C GLN A 115 -0.26 2.02 -3.40
N GLU A 116 -1.44 2.49 -3.80
CA GLU A 116 -1.62 3.66 -4.65
C GLU A 116 -1.11 4.94 -3.99
N THR A 117 -1.48 5.16 -2.72
CA THR A 117 -1.00 6.29 -1.93
C THR A 117 0.52 6.25 -1.74
N ALA A 118 1.11 5.08 -1.50
CA ALA A 118 2.56 4.90 -1.45
C ALA A 118 3.24 5.19 -2.79
N ARG A 119 2.68 4.73 -3.91
CA ARG A 119 3.18 5.02 -5.27
C ARG A 119 3.11 6.52 -5.57
N ALA A 120 1.99 7.17 -5.25
CA ALA A 120 1.82 8.61 -5.39
C ALA A 120 2.81 9.40 -4.54
N ARG A 121 3.05 8.97 -3.29
CA ARG A 121 4.07 9.55 -2.39
C ARG A 121 5.47 9.43 -2.98
N ARG A 122 5.87 8.25 -3.47
CA ARG A 122 7.17 8.02 -4.13
C ARG A 122 7.36 8.90 -5.37
N LYS A 123 6.34 8.99 -6.23
CA LYS A 123 6.35 9.87 -7.41
C LYS A 123 6.57 11.33 -7.02
N ARG A 124 5.88 11.79 -5.97
CA ARG A 124 6.01 13.14 -5.42
C ARG A 124 7.42 13.42 -4.89
N ILE A 125 8.00 12.49 -4.11
CA ILE A 125 9.36 12.62 -3.58
C ILE A 125 10.37 12.74 -4.74
N ARG A 126 10.30 11.84 -5.73
CA ARG A 126 11.17 11.88 -6.92
C ARG A 126 11.06 13.21 -7.68
N GLN A 127 9.85 13.75 -7.80
CA GLN A 127 9.63 15.05 -8.44
C GLN A 127 10.30 16.18 -7.65
N VAL A 128 10.17 16.19 -6.32
CA VAL A 128 10.84 17.16 -5.45
C VAL A 128 12.36 17.04 -5.55
N ASP A 129 12.92 15.82 -5.54
CA ASP A 129 14.36 15.60 -5.68
C ASP A 129 14.89 16.13 -7.02
N LYS A 130 14.13 15.93 -8.10
CA LYS A 130 14.46 16.47 -9.43
C LYS A 130 14.49 18.00 -9.42
N VAL A 131 13.55 18.64 -8.72
CA VAL A 131 13.54 20.10 -8.57
C VAL A 131 14.72 20.57 -7.72
N MET A 132 14.98 19.93 -6.57
CA MET A 132 16.13 20.28 -5.71
C MET A 132 17.46 20.21 -6.46
N ARG A 133 17.69 19.15 -7.26
CA ARG A 133 18.88 19.05 -8.11
C ARG A 133 19.00 20.18 -9.13
N ARG A 134 17.88 20.64 -9.69
CA ARG A 134 17.86 21.79 -10.61
C ARG A 134 18.16 23.09 -9.88
N LEU A 135 17.60 23.29 -8.68
CA LEU A 135 17.88 24.45 -7.84
C LEU A 135 19.37 24.56 -7.51
N GLY A 136 19.99 23.45 -7.05
CA GLY A 136 21.42 23.41 -6.76
C GLY A 136 22.32 23.71 -7.96
N ARG A 137 21.95 23.23 -9.16
CA ARG A 137 22.69 23.56 -10.40
C ARG A 137 22.50 25.00 -10.86
N ARG A 138 21.31 25.57 -10.67
CA ARG A 138 20.95 26.90 -11.17
C ARG A 138 21.43 28.02 -10.26
N TRP A 139 21.37 27.80 -8.95
CA TRP A 139 21.75 28.77 -7.91
C TRP A 139 22.62 28.07 -6.86
N PRO A 140 23.85 27.67 -7.22
CA PRO A 140 24.73 26.92 -6.33
C PRO A 140 25.09 27.72 -5.07
N ALA A 141 25.13 29.05 -5.14
CA ALA A 141 25.45 29.93 -4.01
C ALA A 141 24.47 29.84 -2.83
N VAL A 142 23.24 29.34 -3.04
CA VAL A 142 22.20 29.27 -2.00
C VAL A 142 21.62 27.88 -1.76
N PHE A 143 21.82 26.94 -2.69
CA PHE A 143 21.24 25.58 -2.61
C PHE A 143 22.29 24.46 -2.51
N THR A 144 23.58 24.79 -2.39
CA THR A 144 24.64 23.83 -2.09
C THR A 144 24.84 23.74 -0.58
N ASP A 145 25.08 24.90 0.04
CA ASP A 145 25.18 25.04 1.49
C ASP A 145 23.91 25.65 2.08
N PRO A 146 23.45 25.17 3.24
CA PRO A 146 22.23 25.66 3.85
C PRO A 146 22.41 27.09 4.36
N VAL A 147 21.83 28.05 3.64
CA VAL A 147 21.84 29.48 4.01
C VAL A 147 20.42 30.02 4.18
N PRO A 148 20.19 31.01 5.05
CA PRO A 148 18.88 31.64 5.19
C PRO A 148 18.49 32.34 3.88
N LEU A 149 17.28 32.09 3.38
CA LEU A 149 16.86 32.65 2.10
C LEU A 149 16.23 34.04 2.27
N ALA A 150 16.41 34.90 1.27
CA ALA A 150 15.71 36.18 1.18
C ALA A 150 14.18 36.03 1.17
N ILE A 151 13.48 37.03 1.68
CA ILE A 151 12.00 37.05 1.64
C ILE A 151 11.55 37.25 0.20
N GLY A 152 10.54 36.51 -0.26
CA GLY A 152 10.03 36.61 -1.63
C GLY A 152 10.82 35.82 -2.68
N VAL A 153 11.89 35.12 -2.28
CA VAL A 153 12.75 34.33 -3.19
C VAL A 153 11.98 33.32 -4.05
N THR A 154 10.84 32.82 -3.57
CA THR A 154 10.01 31.85 -4.30
C THR A 154 9.47 32.41 -5.63
N VAL A 155 9.21 33.71 -5.70
CA VAL A 155 8.78 34.38 -6.94
C VAL A 155 9.92 34.39 -7.95
N GLN A 156 11.13 34.76 -7.50
CA GLN A 156 12.34 34.75 -8.32
C GLN A 156 12.69 33.33 -8.82
N ILE A 157 12.58 32.31 -7.94
CA ILE A 157 12.78 30.91 -8.31
C ILE A 157 11.80 30.50 -9.42
N ARG A 158 10.53 30.87 -9.29
CA ARG A 158 9.51 30.54 -10.29
C ARG A 158 9.83 31.17 -11.64
N ALA A 159 10.23 32.44 -11.65
CA ALA A 159 10.63 33.14 -12.87
C ALA A 159 11.86 32.46 -13.51
N GLY A 160 12.85 32.06 -12.71
CA GLY A 160 14.11 31.50 -13.21
C GLY A 160 14.10 30.01 -13.59
N MET A 161 13.12 29.22 -13.15
CA MET A 161 13.03 27.77 -13.45
C MET A 161 12.44 27.44 -14.83
N GLY A 162 11.82 28.42 -15.50
CA GLY A 162 11.26 28.27 -16.84
C GLY A 162 10.04 27.32 -16.94
N LYS A 163 9.59 27.06 -18.16
CA LYS A 163 8.46 26.17 -18.45
C LYS A 163 8.85 24.71 -18.15
N GLY A 164 7.93 23.93 -17.57
CA GLY A 164 8.11 22.49 -17.31
C GLY A 164 8.36 22.09 -15.85
N VAL A 165 8.36 23.03 -14.91
CA VAL A 165 8.27 22.73 -13.47
C VAL A 165 7.01 23.37 -12.91
N THR A 166 6.18 22.58 -12.24
CA THR A 166 4.94 23.09 -11.65
C THR A 166 5.22 23.92 -10.39
N THR A 167 4.42 24.95 -10.17
CA THR A 167 4.49 25.80 -8.96
C THR A 167 4.43 24.98 -7.67
N THR A 168 3.60 23.94 -7.64
CA THR A 168 3.46 23.04 -6.50
C THR A 168 4.75 22.26 -6.22
N ALA A 169 5.47 21.83 -7.26
CA ALA A 169 6.74 21.12 -7.10
C ALA A 169 7.83 22.06 -6.56
N ILE A 170 7.89 23.31 -7.05
CA ILE A 170 8.80 24.35 -6.53
C ILE A 170 8.50 24.61 -5.06
N ARG A 171 7.23 24.88 -4.70
CA ARG A 171 6.85 25.15 -3.31
C ARG A 171 7.25 24.01 -2.38
N ARG A 172 7.04 22.76 -2.78
CA ARG A 172 7.43 21.59 -1.98
C ARG A 172 8.94 21.44 -1.84
N ALA A 173 9.70 21.72 -2.88
CA ALA A 173 11.16 21.70 -2.85
C ALA A 173 11.71 22.77 -1.89
N VAL A 174 11.24 24.01 -2.04
CA VAL A 174 11.59 25.10 -1.13
C VAL A 174 11.17 24.78 0.30
N GLN A 175 9.96 24.25 0.51
CA GLN A 175 9.49 23.84 1.84
C GLN A 175 10.45 22.83 2.46
N ARG A 176 10.85 21.80 1.71
CA ARG A 176 11.81 20.78 2.17
C ARG A 176 13.16 21.41 2.55
N TRP A 177 13.63 22.39 1.79
CA TRP A 177 14.87 23.10 2.08
C TRP A 177 14.78 23.87 3.39
N VAL A 178 13.74 24.69 3.57
CA VAL A 178 13.59 25.57 4.75
C VAL A 178 13.23 24.83 6.03
N THR A 179 12.80 23.57 5.93
CA THR A 179 12.60 22.68 7.08
C THR A 179 13.78 21.73 7.32
N SER A 180 14.86 21.85 6.55
CA SER A 180 16.04 21.01 6.76
C SER A 180 16.79 21.46 8.02
N VAL A 181 17.43 20.50 8.69
CA VAL A 181 18.22 20.78 9.90
C VAL A 181 19.29 21.82 9.63
N GLY A 182 20.06 21.68 8.54
CA GLY A 182 21.10 22.64 8.18
C GLY A 182 20.57 24.06 7.98
N TYR A 183 19.42 24.22 7.31
CA TYR A 183 18.81 25.54 7.12
C TYR A 183 18.35 26.15 8.45
N LEU A 184 17.73 25.35 9.31
CA LEU A 184 17.28 25.82 10.63
C LEU A 184 18.46 26.17 11.52
N SER A 185 19.58 25.44 11.45
CA SER A 185 20.82 25.76 12.16
C SER A 185 21.42 27.09 11.72
N ALA A 186 21.56 27.32 10.42
CA ALA A 186 22.03 28.60 9.88
C ALA A 186 21.09 29.76 10.26
N LEU A 187 19.77 29.53 10.20
CA LEU A 187 18.78 30.52 10.61
C LEU A 187 18.85 30.82 12.12
N ALA A 188 19.04 29.80 12.97
CA ALA A 188 19.18 29.93 14.42
C ALA A 188 20.47 30.66 14.81
N GLY A 189 21.57 30.41 14.08
CA GLY A 189 22.85 31.12 14.23
C GLY A 189 22.76 32.60 13.87
N GLY A 190 21.70 33.00 13.14
CA GLY A 190 21.49 34.38 12.73
C GLY A 190 22.33 34.81 11.54
N GLU A 191 22.74 33.85 10.72
CA GLU A 191 23.43 34.12 9.46
C GLU A 191 22.59 35.05 8.57
N GLU A 192 23.27 35.84 7.75
CA GLU A 192 22.61 36.78 6.86
C GLU A 192 21.79 36.07 5.78
N ARG A 193 20.61 36.61 5.46
CA ARG A 193 19.82 36.09 4.35
C ARG A 193 20.55 36.32 3.04
N ARG A 194 20.42 35.39 2.10
CA ARG A 194 20.98 35.52 0.76
C ARG A 194 19.89 35.53 -0.30
N ASN A 195 20.05 36.40 -1.29
CA ASN A 195 19.31 36.35 -2.55
C ASN A 195 19.83 35.20 -3.43
N LEU A 196 19.13 34.89 -4.53
CA LEU A 196 19.50 33.78 -5.42
C LEU A 196 20.86 33.95 -6.12
N ASP A 197 21.31 35.19 -6.28
CA ASP A 197 22.64 35.53 -6.80
C ASP A 197 23.75 35.41 -5.74
N GLY A 198 23.39 35.13 -4.48
CA GLY A 198 24.30 35.05 -3.35
C GLY A 198 24.52 36.36 -2.60
N SER A 199 23.93 37.47 -3.07
CA SER A 199 24.04 38.78 -2.42
C SER A 199 23.32 38.80 -1.07
N PRO A 200 23.81 39.60 -0.10
CA PRO A 200 23.18 39.74 1.21
C PRO A 200 21.80 40.39 1.11
N ALA A 201 20.87 39.91 1.93
CA ALA A 201 19.46 40.33 1.99
C ALA A 201 19.02 40.64 3.44
N GLY A 202 19.98 41.00 4.29
CA GLY A 202 19.76 41.38 5.68
C GLY A 202 19.60 40.20 6.64
N ALA A 203 19.83 40.46 7.93
CA ALA A 203 19.78 39.46 8.97
C ALA A 203 18.33 39.01 9.30
N PRO A 204 18.13 37.76 9.71
CA PRO A 204 16.84 37.29 10.22
C PRO A 204 16.49 37.98 11.56
N SER A 205 15.21 38.32 11.73
CA SER A 205 14.71 38.87 12.99
C SER A 205 14.92 37.90 14.15
N GLN A 206 15.08 38.42 15.37
CA GLN A 206 15.28 37.63 16.58
C GLN A 206 14.19 36.59 16.79
N GLU A 207 12.93 36.95 16.55
CA GLU A 207 11.79 36.03 16.63
C GLU A 207 11.95 34.82 15.68
N ARG A 208 12.42 35.05 14.44
CA ARG A 208 12.64 33.96 13.48
C ARG A 208 13.79 33.04 13.90
N ARG A 209 14.83 33.60 14.55
CA ARG A 209 15.94 32.82 15.10
C ARG A 209 15.47 31.93 16.25
N GLN A 210 14.70 32.48 17.19
CA GLN A 210 14.12 31.73 18.31
C GLN A 210 13.21 30.60 17.85
N ARG A 211 12.32 30.88 16.89
CA ARG A 211 11.45 29.83 16.31
C ARG A 211 12.26 28.69 15.67
N ALA A 212 13.37 29.01 14.99
CA ALA A 212 14.25 27.99 14.41
C ALA A 212 14.93 27.13 15.50
N GLN A 213 15.38 27.75 16.60
CA GLN A 213 15.93 27.03 17.75
C GLN A 213 14.92 26.07 18.37
N THR A 214 13.67 26.50 18.58
CA THR A 214 12.60 25.64 19.09
C THR A 214 12.36 24.45 18.15
N GLN A 215 12.30 24.69 16.85
CA GLN A 215 12.09 23.61 15.87
C GLN A 215 13.23 22.59 15.87
N LEU A 216 14.48 23.04 15.97
CA LEU A 216 15.64 22.14 16.11
C LEU A 216 15.55 21.29 17.38
N GLY A 217 15.16 21.89 18.51
CA GLY A 217 14.95 21.17 19.76
C GLY A 217 13.90 20.06 19.63
N THR A 218 12.76 20.35 19.00
CA THR A 218 11.72 19.35 18.73
C THR A 218 12.23 18.22 17.82
N MET A 219 12.96 18.54 16.75
CA MET A 219 13.50 17.54 15.83
C MET A 219 14.54 16.64 16.51
N CYS A 220 15.40 17.20 17.36
CA CYS A 220 16.38 16.43 18.13
C CYS A 220 15.67 15.44 19.05
N ALA A 221 14.69 15.90 19.84
CA ALA A 221 13.94 15.05 20.77
C ALA A 221 13.20 13.88 20.11
N GLN A 222 12.78 14.03 18.84
CA GLN A 222 12.12 12.97 18.07
C GLN A 222 13.07 11.89 17.53
N VAL A 223 14.37 12.17 17.45
CA VAL A 223 15.38 11.21 16.96
C VAL A 223 15.95 10.38 18.11
N THR A 224 15.95 10.93 19.33
CA THR A 224 16.43 10.26 20.54
C THR A 224 15.37 9.44 21.28
N ALA A 225 14.11 9.49 20.85
CA ALA A 225 12.98 8.72 21.40
C ALA A 225 12.67 7.49 20.52
#